data_AF-A0A521VQ42-F1
#
_entry.id   AF-A0A521VQ42-F1
#
_cell.length_a   1.000
_cell.length_b   1.000
_cell.length_c   1.000
_cell.angle_alpha   90.00
_cell.angle_beta   90.00
_cell.angle_gamma   90.00
#
_symmetry.space_group_name_H-M   'P 1'
#
loop_
_entity.id
_entity.type
_entity.pdbx_description
1 polymer ?
#
loop_
_entity_poly.entity_id
_entity_poly.type
_entity_poly.pdbx_seq_one_letter_code
_entity_poly.pdbx_strand_id
1 'polypeptide(L)'
;MDNTAHAARSSRATLTLAALGVVYGDIGTSPLYAVKETFNPTHGIPLNVESILGGLSTIFWSLMVVVTLKYVVLVMRADNRGEGGIMALVAL
;
A
#
# COMPACT_ATOMS: atom_id res chain seq x y z
N MET A 1 -40.18 11.06 -21.29
CA MET A 1 -39.15 10.00 -21.47
C MET A 1 -37.84 10.49 -20.87
N ASP A 2 -37.77 10.63 -19.54
CA ASP A 2 -36.74 11.46 -18.89
C ASP A 2 -36.20 10.70 -17.65
N ASN A 3 -35.42 9.64 -17.84
CA ASN A 3 -34.86 8.89 -16.70
C ASN A 3 -33.42 8.37 -16.89
N THR A 4 -32.69 8.83 -17.91
CA THR A 4 -31.34 8.33 -18.25
C THR A 4 -30.20 9.14 -17.63
N ALA A 5 -30.47 10.32 -17.06
CA ALA A 5 -29.43 11.22 -16.54
C ALA A 5 -28.92 10.88 -15.12
N HIS A 6 -29.68 10.12 -14.32
CA HIS A 6 -29.28 9.78 -12.93
C HIS A 6 -28.48 8.48 -12.80
N ALA A 7 -28.61 7.52 -13.73
CA ALA A 7 -27.83 6.28 -13.70
C ALA A 7 -26.33 6.51 -13.99
N ALA A 8 -25.99 7.48 -14.86
CA ALA A 8 -24.62 7.73 -15.31
C ALA A 8 -23.71 8.44 -14.29
N ARG A 9 -24.28 9.10 -13.28
CA ARG A 9 -23.50 9.75 -12.19
C ARG A 9 -23.29 8.81 -11.00
N SER A 10 -24.28 7.97 -10.69
CA SER A 10 -24.17 6.88 -9.71
C SER A 10 -23.15 5.80 -10.14
N SER A 11 -23.04 5.56 -11.46
CA SER A 11 -22.08 4.60 -12.02
C SER A 11 -20.62 5.01 -11.81
N ARG A 12 -20.24 6.28 -12.03
CA ARG A 12 -18.83 6.69 -11.95
C ARG A 12 -18.25 6.65 -10.53
N ALA A 13 -18.98 7.16 -9.54
CA ALA A 13 -18.53 7.11 -8.15
C ALA A 13 -18.39 5.66 -7.65
N THR A 14 -19.36 4.80 -8.01
CA THR A 14 -19.33 3.37 -7.66
C THR A 14 -18.16 2.66 -8.33
N LEU A 15 -17.89 2.94 -9.62
CA LEU A 15 -16.75 2.37 -10.34
C LEU A 15 -15.41 2.84 -9.74
N THR A 16 -15.29 4.11 -9.34
CA THR A 16 -14.08 4.61 -8.67
C THR A 16 -13.86 3.92 -7.33
N LEU A 17 -14.91 3.76 -6.51
CA LEU A 17 -14.81 3.03 -5.24
C LEU A 17 -14.42 1.57 -5.46
N ALA A 18 -15.00 0.91 -6.46
CA ALA A 18 -14.63 -0.46 -6.82
C ALA A 18 -13.17 -0.56 -7.27
N ALA A 19 -12.71 0.36 -8.12
CA ALA A 19 -11.32 0.40 -8.58
C ALA A 19 -10.34 0.64 -7.43
N LEU A 20 -10.65 1.57 -6.52
CA LEU A 20 -9.86 1.79 -5.31
C LEU A 20 -9.83 0.53 -4.44
N GLY A 21 -10.97 -0.15 -4.27
CA GLY A 21 -11.05 -1.41 -3.54
C GLY A 21 -10.14 -2.50 -4.10
N VAL A 22 -10.07 -2.64 -5.43
CA VAL A 22 -9.18 -3.60 -6.09
C VAL A 22 -7.71 -3.24 -5.86
N VAL A 23 -7.34 -1.96 -6.03
CA VAL A 23 -5.94 -1.50 -5.88
C VAL A 23 -5.47 -1.65 -4.43
N TYR A 24 -6.26 -1.20 -3.45
CA TYR A 24 -5.92 -1.38 -2.04
C TYR A 24 -5.95 -2.86 -1.63
N GLY A 25 -6.80 -3.67 -2.24
CA GLY A 25 -6.80 -5.12 -2.07
C GLY A 25 -5.50 -5.77 -2.54
N ASP A 26 -5.04 -5.42 -3.75
CA ASP A 26 -3.78 -5.95 -4.32
C ASP A 26 -2.56 -5.59 -3.47
N ILE A 27 -2.49 -4.34 -2.97
CA ILE A 27 -1.42 -3.87 -2.06
C ILE A 27 -1.36 -4.74 -0.78
N GLY A 28 -2.51 -5.15 -0.25
CA GLY A 28 -2.61 -5.90 1.01
C GLY A 28 -2.38 -7.42 0.89
N THR A 29 -2.42 -7.98 -0.33
CA THR A 29 -2.27 -9.43 -0.52
C THR A 29 -0.86 -9.91 -0.16
N SER A 30 0.17 -9.13 -0.50
CA SER A 30 1.57 -9.50 -0.30
C SER A 30 1.93 -9.68 1.20
N PRO A 31 1.59 -8.75 2.12
CA PRO A 31 1.76 -8.97 3.55
C PRO A 31 0.96 -10.16 4.08
N LEU A 32 -0.25 -10.39 3.58
CA LEU A 32 -1.09 -11.53 3.99
C LEU A 32 -0.44 -12.87 3.64
N TYR A 33 0.11 -13.00 2.44
CA TYR A 33 0.88 -14.18 2.05
C TYR A 33 2.16 -14.34 2.87
N ALA A 34 2.87 -13.25 3.14
CA ALA A 34 4.07 -13.28 3.97
C ALA A 34 3.78 -13.77 5.40
N VAL A 35 2.70 -13.27 6.04
CA VAL A 35 2.25 -13.75 7.35
C VAL A 35 1.87 -15.23 7.27
N LYS A 36 1.05 -15.62 6.28
CA LYS A 36 0.59 -17.00 6.10
C LYS A 36 1.75 -17.98 5.93
N GLU A 37 2.80 -17.59 5.21
CA GLU A 37 3.95 -18.45 4.99
C GLU A 37 4.88 -18.49 6.22
N THR A 38 5.07 -17.35 6.88
CA THR A 38 5.90 -17.25 8.10
C THR A 38 5.38 -18.13 9.23
N PHE A 39 4.06 -18.23 9.37
CA PHE A 39 3.40 -19.06 10.40
C PHE A 39 2.85 -20.37 9.86
N ASN A 40 3.37 -20.85 8.73
CA ASN A 40 2.96 -22.13 8.15
C ASN A 40 3.23 -23.28 9.15
N PRO A 41 2.26 -24.15 9.45
CA PRO A 41 2.46 -25.23 10.43
C PRO A 41 3.56 -26.25 10.07
N THR A 42 3.89 -26.38 8.78
CA THR A 42 4.83 -27.39 8.29
C THR A 42 6.28 -26.92 8.27
N HIS A 43 6.53 -25.64 7.99
CA HIS A 43 7.89 -25.09 7.81
C HIS A 43 8.09 -23.70 8.41
N GLY A 44 7.05 -23.14 9.02
CA GLY A 44 7.06 -21.80 9.61
C GLY A 44 7.57 -21.79 11.04
N ILE A 45 7.54 -20.60 11.62
CA ILE A 45 7.98 -20.33 12.99
C ILE A 45 6.92 -20.86 13.97
N PRO A 46 7.31 -21.41 15.14
CA PRO A 46 6.37 -21.86 16.16
C PRO A 46 5.33 -20.79 16.51
N LEU A 47 4.06 -21.19 16.66
CA LEU A 47 2.96 -20.32 17.08
C LEU A 47 3.03 -20.02 18.58
N ASN A 48 4.06 -19.29 19.00
CA ASN A 48 4.17 -18.72 20.34
C ASN A 48 3.96 -17.20 20.28
N VAL A 49 3.55 -16.60 21.41
CA VAL A 49 3.22 -15.17 21.47
C VAL A 49 4.41 -14.30 21.06
N GLU A 50 5.63 -14.66 21.47
CA GLU A 50 6.85 -13.92 21.14
C GLU A 50 7.16 -13.93 19.64
N SER A 51 7.03 -15.07 18.96
CA SER A 51 7.28 -15.20 17.52
C SER A 51 6.20 -14.54 16.69
N ILE A 52 4.95 -14.55 17.17
CA ILE A 52 3.86 -13.83 16.53
C ILE A 52 4.13 -12.32 16.57
N LEU A 53 4.44 -11.78 17.75
CA LEU A 53 4.74 -10.36 17.91
C LEU A 53 6.03 -9.97 17.17
N GLY A 54 7.06 -10.82 17.20
CA GLY A 54 8.31 -10.61 16.46
C GLY A 54 8.13 -10.64 14.95
N GLY A 55 7.38 -11.60 14.43
CA GLY A 55 7.07 -11.73 13.00
C GLY A 55 6.22 -10.57 12.50
N LEU A 56 5.16 -10.20 13.21
CA LEU A 56 4.32 -9.04 12.88
C LEU A 56 5.11 -7.73 12.92
N SER A 57 5.95 -7.54 13.95
CA SER A 57 6.83 -6.37 14.06
C SER A 57 7.80 -6.28 12.89
N THR A 58 8.41 -7.41 12.51
CA THR A 58 9.35 -7.46 11.38
C THR A 58 8.67 -7.12 10.05
N ILE A 59 7.47 -7.64 9.82
CA ILE A 59 6.68 -7.33 8.62
C ILE A 59 6.30 -5.84 8.61
N PHE A 60 5.85 -5.31 9.75
CA PHE A 60 5.50 -3.90 9.88
C PHE A 60 6.70 -2.98 9.59
N TRP A 61 7.83 -3.20 10.25
CA TRP A 61 9.04 -2.39 10.04
C TRP A 61 9.61 -2.53 8.63
N SER A 62 9.57 -3.73 8.07
CA SER A 62 9.98 -3.97 6.68
C SER A 62 9.13 -3.16 5.70
N LEU A 63 7.80 -3.18 5.85
CA LEU A 63 6.90 -2.37 5.02
C LEU A 63 7.16 -0.88 5.19
N MET A 64 7.31 -0.39 6.43
CA MET A 64 7.64 1.00 6.70
C MET A 64 8.93 1.43 6.01
N VAL A 65 10.00 0.64 6.14
CA VAL A 65 11.29 0.94 5.51
C VAL A 65 11.19 0.92 3.99
N VAL A 66 10.56 -0.09 3.41
CA VAL A 66 10.43 -0.22 1.95
C VAL A 66 9.59 0.90 1.36
N VAL A 67 8.46 1.24 1.99
CA VAL A 67 7.60 2.34 1.57
C VAL A 67 8.36 3.66 1.73
N THR A 68 8.89 3.98 2.90
CA THR A 68 9.64 5.22 3.09
C THR A 68 10.80 5.34 2.12
N LEU A 69 11.59 4.28 1.90
CA LEU A 69 12.71 4.31 0.95
C LEU A 69 12.22 4.52 -0.48
N LYS A 70 11.20 3.78 -0.95
CA LYS A 70 10.64 3.96 -2.29
C LYS A 70 10.13 5.38 -2.50
N TYR A 71 9.42 5.93 -1.53
CA TYR A 71 8.86 7.28 -1.61
C TYR A 71 9.93 8.36 -1.49
N VAL A 72 10.90 8.23 -0.59
CA VAL A 72 12.05 9.15 -0.48
C VAL A 72 12.86 9.13 -1.76
N VAL A 73 13.14 7.97 -2.33
CA VAL A 73 13.86 7.88 -3.61
C VAL A 73 13.05 8.51 -4.74
N LEU A 74 11.73 8.31 -4.78
CA LEU A 74 10.88 8.94 -5.79
C LEU A 74 10.83 10.47 -5.63
N VAL A 75 10.69 10.98 -4.41
CA VAL A 75 10.72 12.42 -4.10
C VAL A 75 12.09 13.02 -4.44
N MET A 76 13.17 12.34 -4.08
CA MET A 76 14.54 12.78 -4.35
C MET A 76 14.92 12.63 -5.83
N ARG A 77 14.27 11.72 -6.58
CA ARG A 77 14.43 11.58 -8.04
C ARG A 77 13.48 12.47 -8.84
N ALA A 78 12.49 13.08 -8.21
CA ALA A 78 11.73 14.17 -8.81
C ALA A 78 12.60 15.44 -8.83
N ASP A 79 13.77 15.33 -9.48
CA ASP A 79 14.63 16.45 -9.80
C ASP A 79 13.95 17.27 -10.88
N ASN A 80 13.54 18.48 -10.53
CA ASN A 80 13.03 19.44 -11.49
C ASN A 80 14.21 20.23 -12.09
N ARG A 81 14.74 19.76 -13.22
CA ARG A 81 15.66 20.53 -14.08
C ARG A 81 16.86 21.18 -13.37
N GLY A 82 17.53 20.45 -12.47
CA GLY A 82 18.80 20.89 -11.88
C GLY A 82 18.71 21.63 -10.54
N GLU A 83 17.52 21.79 -9.97
CA GLU A 83 17.35 22.23 -8.57
C GLU A 83 16.62 21.13 -7.81
N GLY A 84 17.37 20.40 -6.98
CA GLY A 84 16.95 19.12 -6.40
C GLY A 84 15.74 19.18 -5.48
N GLY A 85 15.17 17.99 -5.23
CA GLY A 85 13.89 17.68 -4.58
C GLY A 85 13.51 18.34 -3.25
N ILE A 86 14.29 19.27 -2.70
CA ILE A 86 13.93 20.08 -1.52
C ILE A 86 13.00 21.25 -1.92
N MET A 87 13.16 21.86 -3.10
CA MET A 87 12.28 22.96 -3.55
C MET A 87 10.82 22.50 -3.79
N ALA A 88 10.61 21.21 -4.07
CA ALA A 88 9.28 20.61 -4.17
C ALA A 88 8.59 20.43 -2.80
N LEU A 89 9.36 20.30 -1.71
CA LEU A 89 8.84 20.15 -0.35
C LEU A 89 8.55 21.50 0.33
N VAL A 90 9.21 22.59 -0.11
CA VAL A 90 8.98 23.96 0.39
C VAL A 90 7.80 24.66 -0.31
N ALA A 91 7.33 24.12 -1.44
CA ALA A 91 6.26 24.71 -2.25
C ALA A 91 4.83 24.28 -1.84
N LEU A 92 4.65 23.58 -0.71
CA LEU A 92 3.34 23.27 -0.13
C LEU A 92 2.94 24.30 0.93
#